data_AF-A0A4Q3E0E6-F1
#
_entry.id   AF-A0A4Q3E0E6-F1
#
_cell.length_a   1.000
_cell.length_b   1.000
_cell.length_c   1.000
_cell.angle_alpha   90.00
_cell.angle_beta   90.00
_cell.angle_gamma   90.00
#
_symmetry.space_group_name_H-M   'P 1'
#
loop_
_entity.id
_entity.type
_entity.pdbx_description
1 polymer ?
#
loop_
_entity_poly.entity_id
_entity_poly.type
_entity_poly.pdbx_seq_one_letter_code
_entity_poly.pdbx_strand_id
1 'polypeptide(L)'
;MHINFKLSVAVLALFVASTGVFAQVKKKPAGSPKSKPTAPAQQLKSTATALPVDPNVIIGTLPNGLTYYIRQNSLPQNRAELYLVNKAGSILETDAQQGLAHFTEHMAFNGTRDFPKNALVNYLQTAGVKFGADLNASTSFDETVYQLPLPTDSVKVFEKGFDILANWAGYVSFDQAELDKERGVILEELRLRGKNAQERIQQQILPAVLSNSRYADRLPKGKEDVIKNFDLATIKSYYQDWYRPNLQAVIAVGDFDPKRVEELIKLKFSQLKNPVAPKPRTEYTVTTTPGTTVKFATDPEFPYTLVEMIVKHPGTKVKTTADYLQTMRSGLFNQMLNARLSELMQKPAPPFLYSNASYGAFIGKQDAFSSIVVARPGALEEAVTTLVAEIERAKKFGFTLTEFERARQNALIQIGNSYKERDKT
;
A
#
# COMPACT_ATOMS: atom_id res chain seq x y z
N MET A 1 0.61 0.46 14.94
CA MET A 1 0.94 -0.97 14.75
C MET A 1 0.65 -1.30 13.30
N HIS A 2 1.46 -2.14 12.65
CA HIS A 2 1.72 -2.20 11.21
C HIS A 2 0.51 -2.17 10.25
N ILE A 3 0.44 -1.13 9.41
CA ILE A 3 -0.30 -1.16 8.14
C ILE A 3 0.71 -1.46 7.03
N ASN A 4 0.56 -2.64 6.43
CA ASN A 4 1.27 -3.09 5.24
C ASN A 4 0.80 -2.25 4.04
N PHE A 5 1.41 -1.09 3.84
CA PHE A 5 1.33 -0.41 2.56
C PHE A 5 2.13 -1.22 1.55
N LYS A 6 1.44 -1.84 0.59
CA LYS A 6 2.05 -2.19 -0.72
C LYS A 6 2.22 -0.91 -1.57
N LEU A 7 2.74 0.16 -0.97
CA LEU A 7 3.50 1.15 -1.71
C LEU A 7 4.92 0.62 -1.74
N SER A 8 5.37 0.27 -2.93
CA SER A 8 6.77 0.07 -3.23
C SER A 8 7.59 1.22 -2.63
N VAL A 9 8.72 0.86 -2.03
CA VAL A 9 9.77 1.73 -1.46
C VAL A 9 10.37 2.74 -2.48
N ALA A 10 9.76 2.88 -3.65
CA ALA A 10 10.23 3.67 -4.78
C ALA A 10 9.53 5.04 -4.94
N VAL A 11 8.76 5.49 -3.94
CA VAL A 11 8.41 6.91 -3.78
C VAL A 11 8.66 7.27 -2.33
N LEU A 12 9.76 8.01 -2.13
CA LEU A 12 10.33 8.46 -0.85
C LEU A 12 9.27 8.72 0.24
N ALA A 13 9.20 7.83 1.23
CA ALA A 13 8.72 8.11 2.58
C ALA A 13 9.92 7.94 3.53
N LEU A 14 10.74 8.98 3.67
CA LEU A 14 11.80 9.02 4.66
C LEU A 14 11.20 9.37 6.03
N PHE A 15 10.88 8.35 6.83
CA PHE A 15 10.87 8.52 8.28
C PHE A 15 12.30 8.38 8.79
N VAL A 16 12.96 9.50 9.08
CA VAL A 16 14.17 9.50 9.91
C VAL A 16 13.70 9.33 11.36
N ALA A 17 13.71 8.08 11.85
CA ALA A 17 13.50 7.82 13.26
C ALA A 17 14.71 8.33 14.06
N SER A 18 14.47 9.26 14.99
CA SER A 18 15.43 9.67 16.00
C SER A 18 15.76 8.47 16.90
N THR A 19 16.98 7.93 16.82
CA THR A 19 17.42 6.84 17.71
C THR A 19 17.81 7.42 19.07
N GLY A 20 16.99 7.15 20.08
CA GLY A 20 17.42 7.18 21.48
C GLY A 20 18.49 6.11 21.72
N VAL A 21 19.56 6.51 22.41
CA VAL A 21 20.69 5.65 22.76
C VAL A 21 20.23 4.58 23.75
N PHE A 22 20.25 3.31 23.35
CA PHE A 22 20.31 2.18 24.28
C PHE A 22 21.65 1.48 24.12
N ALA A 23 22.43 1.45 25.21
CA ALA A 23 23.71 0.78 25.29
C ALA A 23 23.53 -0.73 25.06
N GLN A 24 24.18 -1.28 24.02
CA GLN A 24 24.28 -2.72 23.83
C GLN A 24 25.45 -3.30 24.63
N VAL A 25 25.13 -4.25 25.51
CA VAL A 25 26.10 -5.13 26.17
C VAL A 25 26.75 -6.03 25.09
N LYS A 26 28.07 -5.92 24.92
CA LYS A 26 28.87 -6.77 24.02
C LYS A 26 28.78 -8.23 24.48
N LYS A 27 28.12 -9.11 23.71
CA LYS A 27 28.34 -10.56 23.80
C LYS A 27 29.50 -10.98 22.89
N LYS A 28 30.39 -11.78 23.44
CA LYS A 28 31.59 -12.33 22.79
C LYS A 28 31.19 -13.28 21.65
N PRO A 29 31.86 -13.29 20.49
CA PRO A 29 31.52 -14.20 19.39
C PRO A 29 31.82 -15.66 19.79
N ALA A 30 30.84 -16.55 19.61
CA ALA A 30 31.08 -17.99 19.64
C ALA A 30 31.67 -18.44 18.30
N GLY A 31 32.67 -19.33 18.34
CA GLY A 31 33.37 -19.83 17.16
C GLY A 31 32.45 -20.56 16.18
N SER A 32 32.71 -20.37 14.88
CA SER A 32 31.96 -20.98 13.79
C SER A 32 32.03 -22.51 13.84
N PRO A 33 30.89 -23.24 13.78
CA PRO A 33 30.92 -24.68 13.55
C PRO A 33 31.48 -24.97 12.15
N LYS A 34 32.47 -25.87 12.06
CA LYS A 34 32.93 -26.42 10.77
C LYS A 34 31.77 -27.19 10.13
N SER A 35 31.27 -26.73 8.98
CA SER A 35 30.19 -27.39 8.24
C SER A 35 30.69 -28.67 7.56
N LYS A 36 30.07 -29.82 7.87
CA LYS A 36 30.17 -31.03 7.03
C LYS A 36 29.48 -30.79 5.68
N PRO A 37 29.92 -31.47 4.60
CA PRO A 37 29.28 -31.36 3.29
C PRO A 37 27.80 -31.74 3.37
N THR A 38 26.92 -30.81 3.00
CA THR A 38 25.48 -31.08 2.87
C THR A 38 25.27 -31.92 1.62
N ALA A 39 24.48 -33.00 1.73
CA ALA A 39 24.09 -33.82 0.58
C ALA A 39 23.46 -32.96 -0.53
N PRO A 40 23.55 -33.37 -1.80
CA PRO A 40 22.97 -32.61 -2.92
C PRO A 40 21.50 -32.34 -2.62
N ALA A 41 21.14 -31.06 -2.58
CA ALA A 41 19.75 -30.65 -2.39
C ALA A 41 18.92 -31.33 -3.48
N GLN A 42 17.94 -32.14 -3.09
CA GLN A 42 16.89 -32.58 -4.00
C GLN A 42 16.34 -31.30 -4.63
N GLN A 43 16.51 -31.14 -5.94
CA GLN A 43 15.79 -30.12 -6.69
C GLN A 43 14.31 -30.39 -6.45
N LEU A 44 13.70 -29.60 -5.56
CA LEU A 44 12.25 -29.51 -5.46
C LEU A 44 11.79 -29.12 -6.87
N LYS A 45 11.31 -30.12 -7.63
CA LYS A 45 10.53 -29.90 -8.83
C LYS A 45 9.31 -29.12 -8.35
N SER A 46 9.35 -27.80 -8.43
CA SER A 46 8.19 -26.97 -8.12
C SER A 46 7.15 -27.27 -9.19
N THR A 47 6.27 -28.23 -8.93
CA THR A 47 5.05 -28.36 -9.70
C THR A 47 4.27 -27.07 -9.46
N ALA A 48 4.05 -26.28 -10.51
CA ALA A 48 3.32 -25.02 -10.43
C ALA A 48 1.84 -25.30 -10.14
N THR A 49 1.53 -25.67 -8.90
CA THR A 49 0.17 -25.87 -8.42
C THR A 49 -0.40 -24.53 -7.98
N ALA A 50 -1.70 -24.33 -8.18
CA ALA A 50 -2.39 -23.15 -7.66
C ALA A 50 -2.22 -23.08 -6.13
N LEU A 51 -1.98 -21.88 -5.62
CA LEU A 51 -1.94 -21.66 -4.17
C LEU A 51 -3.33 -21.90 -3.59
N PRO A 52 -3.43 -22.69 -2.50
CA PRO A 52 -4.70 -22.85 -1.82
C PRO A 52 -5.12 -21.53 -1.17
N VAL A 53 -6.42 -21.31 -1.11
CA VAL A 53 -7.03 -20.28 -0.26
C VAL A 53 -7.11 -20.84 1.17
N ASP A 54 -6.94 -19.99 2.19
CA ASP A 54 -7.20 -20.38 3.58
C ASP A 54 -8.65 -20.87 3.71
N PRO A 55 -8.89 -22.14 4.11
CA PRO A 55 -10.24 -22.70 4.20
C PRO A 55 -11.13 -21.98 5.23
N ASN A 56 -10.54 -21.18 6.13
CA ASN A 56 -11.29 -20.38 7.11
C ASN A 56 -11.78 -19.04 6.55
N VAL A 57 -11.44 -18.70 5.31
CA VAL A 57 -11.96 -17.51 4.64
C VAL A 57 -13.20 -17.89 3.84
N ILE A 58 -14.35 -17.31 4.21
CA ILE A 58 -15.56 -17.40 3.41
C ILE A 58 -15.43 -16.36 2.29
N ILE A 59 -15.46 -16.85 1.05
CA ILE A 59 -15.42 -16.00 -0.16
C ILE A 59 -16.74 -16.18 -0.90
N GLY A 60 -17.40 -15.08 -1.20
CA GLY A 60 -18.63 -15.10 -1.99
C GLY A 60 -18.76 -13.93 -2.95
N THR A 61 -19.79 -14.01 -3.78
CA THR A 61 -20.14 -12.96 -4.74
C THR A 61 -21.65 -12.85 -4.78
N LEU A 62 -22.17 -11.65 -4.54
CA LEU A 62 -23.59 -11.36 -4.63
C LEU A 62 -24.04 -11.33 -6.10
N PRO A 63 -25.34 -11.52 -6.42
CA PRO A 63 -25.84 -11.46 -7.80
C PRO A 63 -25.55 -10.13 -8.52
N ASN A 64 -25.37 -9.03 -7.78
CA ASN A 64 -24.97 -7.74 -8.35
C ASN A 64 -23.46 -7.61 -8.61
N GLY A 65 -22.66 -8.64 -8.33
CA GLY A 65 -21.22 -8.70 -8.61
C GLY A 65 -20.32 -8.22 -7.47
N LEU A 66 -20.88 -7.72 -6.35
CA LEU A 66 -20.08 -7.39 -5.17
C LEU A 66 -19.46 -8.66 -4.58
N THR A 67 -18.16 -8.65 -4.35
CA THR A 67 -17.45 -9.75 -3.70
C THR A 67 -17.35 -9.51 -2.21
N TYR A 68 -17.24 -10.58 -1.42
CA TYR A 68 -16.96 -10.45 0.00
C TYR A 68 -16.01 -11.52 0.51
N TYR A 69 -15.27 -11.14 1.55
CA TYR A 69 -14.28 -11.97 2.23
C TYR A 69 -14.52 -11.87 3.72
N ILE A 70 -14.79 -13.00 4.37
CA ILE A 70 -15.08 -13.05 5.81
C ILE A 70 -14.10 -14.00 6.47
N ARG A 71 -13.37 -13.54 7.48
CA ARG A 71 -12.47 -14.37 8.29
C ARG A 71 -12.72 -14.09 9.76
N GLN A 72 -13.19 -15.08 10.51
CA GLN A 72 -13.27 -14.96 11.96
C GLN A 72 -11.86 -14.79 12.54
N ASN A 73 -11.65 -13.92 13.52
CA ASN A 73 -10.42 -13.86 14.30
C ASN A 73 -10.77 -13.46 15.73
N SER A 74 -10.51 -14.31 16.72
CA SER A 74 -10.93 -14.07 18.10
C SER A 74 -10.07 -13.07 18.86
N LEU A 75 -8.95 -12.61 18.28
CA LEU A 75 -8.04 -11.66 18.91
C LEU A 75 -7.78 -10.45 17.99
N PRO A 76 -7.84 -9.20 18.51
CA PRO A 76 -8.32 -8.85 19.85
C PRO A 76 -9.81 -9.17 20.04
N GLN A 77 -10.19 -9.63 21.23
CA GLN A 77 -11.58 -9.98 21.56
C GLN A 77 -12.50 -8.77 21.41
N ASN A 78 -13.77 -9.04 21.07
CA ASN A 78 -14.81 -8.02 20.95
C ASN A 78 -14.48 -6.92 19.93
N ARG A 79 -13.73 -7.24 18.86
CA ARG A 79 -13.31 -6.29 17.83
C ARG A 79 -13.46 -6.90 16.45
N ALA A 80 -13.77 -6.04 15.49
CA ALA A 80 -13.74 -6.36 14.08
C ALA A 80 -13.17 -5.19 13.27
N GLU A 81 -12.54 -5.53 12.16
CA GLU A 81 -12.18 -4.61 11.11
C GLU A 81 -13.02 -4.91 9.87
N LEU A 82 -13.82 -3.94 9.47
CA LEU A 82 -14.61 -3.98 8.26
C LEU A 82 -13.96 -3.09 7.20
N TYR A 83 -13.92 -3.54 5.96
CA TYR A 83 -13.42 -2.76 4.84
C TYR A 83 -14.43 -2.73 3.71
N LEU A 84 -14.58 -1.56 3.10
CA LEU A 84 -15.12 -1.42 1.76
C LEU A 84 -13.96 -1.09 0.83
N VAL A 85 -13.65 -2.00 -0.09
CA VAL A 85 -12.65 -1.79 -1.13
C VAL A 85 -13.37 -1.47 -2.42
N ASN A 86 -13.13 -0.28 -2.95
CA ASN A 86 -13.58 0.11 -4.27
C ASN A 86 -12.40 0.03 -5.23
N LYS A 87 -12.50 -0.80 -6.27
CA LYS A 87 -11.46 -1.01 -7.28
C LYS A 87 -11.41 0.15 -8.28
N ALA A 88 -11.47 1.38 -7.79
CA ALA A 88 -11.33 2.61 -8.55
C ALA A 88 -10.61 3.66 -7.70
N GLY A 89 -9.64 4.31 -8.33
CA GLY A 89 -8.89 5.42 -7.75
C GLY A 89 -8.71 6.52 -8.79
N SER A 90 -7.66 7.33 -8.63
CA SER A 90 -7.42 8.50 -9.50
C SER A 90 -7.08 8.15 -10.94
N ILE A 91 -6.57 6.94 -11.23
CA ILE A 91 -6.16 6.55 -12.58
C ILE A 91 -7.35 6.55 -13.58
N LEU A 92 -8.57 6.43 -13.06
CA LEU A 92 -9.81 6.39 -13.83
C LEU A 92 -10.46 7.77 -14.04
N GLU A 93 -9.93 8.83 -13.42
CA GLU A 93 -10.46 10.19 -13.55
C GLU A 93 -10.28 10.72 -14.98
N THR A 94 -11.27 11.45 -15.48
CA THR A 94 -11.11 12.30 -16.68
C THR A 94 -10.30 13.56 -16.37
N ASP A 95 -9.99 14.37 -17.37
CA ASP A 95 -9.23 15.61 -17.14
C ASP A 95 -9.98 16.60 -16.22
N ALA A 96 -11.31 16.64 -16.33
CA ALA A 96 -12.18 17.43 -15.46
C ALA A 96 -12.35 16.86 -14.05
N GLN A 97 -11.86 15.66 -13.78
CA GLN A 97 -12.07 14.93 -12.52
C GLN A 97 -10.79 14.75 -11.70
N GLN A 98 -9.68 15.40 -12.05
CA GLN A 98 -8.38 15.22 -11.37
C GLN A 98 -8.44 15.61 -9.89
N GLY A 99 -8.47 14.60 -9.01
CA GLY A 99 -8.63 14.74 -7.55
C GLY A 99 -10.01 14.36 -7.01
N LEU A 100 -10.97 14.02 -7.87
CA LEU A 100 -12.33 13.71 -7.45
C LEU A 100 -12.49 12.29 -6.90
N ALA A 101 -11.55 11.38 -7.15
CA ALA A 101 -11.47 10.11 -6.43
C ALA A 101 -11.28 10.36 -4.92
N HIS A 102 -10.28 11.17 -4.59
CA HIS A 102 -9.96 11.56 -3.21
C HIS A 102 -11.06 12.46 -2.63
N PHE A 103 -11.60 13.40 -3.41
CA PHE A 103 -12.73 14.21 -2.96
C PHE A 103 -13.96 13.35 -2.62
N THR A 104 -14.24 12.31 -3.42
CA THR A 104 -15.34 11.36 -3.16
C THR A 104 -15.14 10.60 -1.85
N GLU A 105 -13.89 10.21 -1.54
CA GLU A 105 -13.52 9.62 -0.25
C GLU A 105 -13.92 10.51 0.92
N HIS A 106 -13.55 11.79 0.88
CA HIS A 106 -13.92 12.76 1.92
C HIS A 106 -15.45 12.92 2.02
N MET A 107 -16.14 13.04 0.88
CA MET A 107 -17.60 13.21 0.88
C MET A 107 -18.35 12.01 1.47
N ALA A 108 -17.74 10.82 1.51
CA ALA A 108 -18.32 9.65 2.17
C ALA A 108 -18.48 9.84 3.69
N PHE A 109 -17.71 10.74 4.30
CA PHE A 109 -17.81 11.10 5.72
C PHE A 109 -18.70 12.33 5.98
N ASN A 110 -18.95 13.14 4.95
CA ASN A 110 -19.66 14.41 5.04
C ASN A 110 -21.13 14.33 4.58
N GLY A 111 -21.67 13.13 4.43
CA GLY A 111 -23.10 12.93 4.27
C GLY A 111 -23.48 11.81 3.33
N THR A 112 -24.29 10.89 3.83
CA THR A 112 -24.89 9.80 3.06
C THR A 112 -26.41 9.80 3.25
N ARG A 113 -27.13 8.96 2.51
CA ARG A 113 -28.60 8.83 2.61
C ARG A 113 -29.08 8.63 4.06
N ASP A 114 -28.41 7.74 4.80
CA ASP A 114 -28.84 7.37 6.16
C ASP A 114 -28.13 8.17 7.26
N PHE A 115 -27.06 8.90 6.91
CA PHE A 115 -26.26 9.70 7.82
C PHE A 115 -25.99 11.09 7.21
N PRO A 116 -26.93 12.04 7.34
CA PRO A 116 -26.77 13.35 6.74
C PRO A 116 -25.67 14.16 7.44
N LYS A 117 -24.88 14.90 6.66
CA LYS A 117 -23.80 15.76 7.17
C LYS A 117 -22.86 14.97 8.10
N ASN A 118 -22.53 15.52 9.26
CA ASN A 118 -21.64 14.92 10.25
C ASN A 118 -22.28 13.81 11.10
N ALA A 119 -23.50 13.36 10.79
CA ALA A 119 -24.19 12.35 11.60
C ALA A 119 -23.41 11.03 11.67
N LEU A 120 -22.70 10.65 10.60
CA LEU A 120 -21.86 9.46 10.56
C LEU A 120 -20.71 9.59 11.56
N VAL A 121 -19.96 10.69 11.48
CA VAL A 121 -18.81 10.95 12.35
C VAL A 121 -19.24 11.02 13.82
N ASN A 122 -20.33 11.73 14.10
CA ASN A 122 -20.90 11.82 15.46
C ASN A 122 -21.29 10.44 15.99
N TYR A 123 -21.95 9.61 15.17
CA TYR A 123 -22.33 8.25 15.55
C TYR A 123 -21.09 7.42 15.91
N LEU A 124 -20.06 7.43 15.06
CA LEU A 124 -18.82 6.68 15.30
C LEU A 124 -18.10 7.13 16.57
N GLN A 125 -18.03 8.43 16.84
CA GLN A 125 -17.48 8.96 18.08
C GLN A 125 -18.25 8.47 19.31
N THR A 126 -19.60 8.47 19.27
CA THR A 126 -20.42 7.93 20.37
C THR A 126 -20.27 6.42 20.55
N ALA A 127 -19.93 5.70 19.48
CA ALA A 127 -19.65 4.26 19.50
C ALA A 127 -18.20 3.93 19.94
N GLY A 128 -17.40 4.96 20.30
CA GLY A 128 -16.02 4.79 20.77
C GLY A 128 -14.97 4.67 19.67
N VAL A 129 -15.32 4.91 18.41
CA VAL A 129 -14.39 4.92 17.26
C VAL A 129 -13.84 6.33 17.07
N LYS A 130 -12.53 6.52 17.21
CA LYS A 130 -11.89 7.83 17.03
C LYS A 130 -11.46 8.05 15.58
N PHE A 131 -11.78 9.21 15.03
CA PHE A 131 -11.34 9.63 13.69
C PHE A 131 -9.80 9.78 13.64
N GLY A 132 -9.17 9.27 12.58
CA GLY A 132 -7.71 9.31 12.37
C GLY A 132 -6.91 8.27 13.16
N ALA A 133 -7.30 7.94 14.41
CA ALA A 133 -6.67 6.85 15.16
C ALA A 133 -7.24 5.47 14.79
N ASP A 134 -8.56 5.40 14.57
CA ASP A 134 -9.28 4.15 14.31
C ASP A 134 -9.95 4.17 12.93
N LEU A 135 -10.68 5.24 12.59
CA LEU A 135 -11.35 5.36 11.29
C LEU A 135 -10.41 5.96 10.23
N ASN A 136 -10.15 5.20 9.18
CA ASN A 136 -9.28 5.61 8.07
C ASN A 136 -9.94 5.31 6.72
N ALA A 137 -9.70 6.17 5.75
CA ALA A 137 -9.86 5.84 4.35
C ALA A 137 -8.61 6.26 3.59
N SER A 138 -8.43 5.70 2.40
CA SER A 138 -7.32 6.07 1.54
C SER A 138 -7.68 5.90 0.08
N THR A 139 -7.25 6.87 -0.72
CA THR A 139 -7.35 6.84 -2.18
C THR A 139 -5.96 6.72 -2.78
N SER A 140 -5.78 5.70 -3.62
CA SER A 140 -4.58 5.50 -4.44
C SER A 140 -4.90 5.66 -5.93
N PHE A 141 -3.96 5.30 -6.79
CA PHE A 141 -4.20 5.30 -8.24
C PHE A 141 -5.30 4.30 -8.63
N ASP A 142 -5.26 3.09 -8.09
CA ASP A 142 -6.05 1.96 -8.57
C ASP A 142 -7.30 1.65 -7.74
N GLU A 143 -7.34 2.14 -6.51
CA GLU A 143 -8.38 1.81 -5.52
C GLU A 143 -8.62 2.92 -4.49
N THR A 144 -9.82 2.88 -3.91
CA THR A 144 -10.22 3.64 -2.73
C THR A 144 -10.66 2.63 -1.67
N VAL A 145 -10.09 2.70 -0.46
CA VAL A 145 -10.35 1.76 0.62
C VAL A 145 -10.86 2.51 1.84
N TYR A 146 -12.01 2.10 2.37
CA TYR A 146 -12.55 2.58 3.64
C TYR A 146 -12.36 1.49 4.68
N GLN A 147 -11.72 1.82 5.80
CA GLN A 147 -11.50 0.93 6.94
C GLN A 147 -12.35 1.41 8.12
N LEU A 148 -13.14 0.50 8.68
CA LEU A 148 -14.03 0.76 9.81
C LEU A 148 -13.78 -0.28 10.91
N PRO A 149 -12.93 0.02 11.90
CA PRO A 149 -12.84 -0.80 13.10
C PRO A 149 -14.05 -0.54 14.01
N LEU A 150 -14.61 -1.61 14.57
CA LEU A 150 -15.78 -1.56 15.43
C LEU A 150 -15.65 -2.54 16.61
N PRO A 151 -16.26 -2.21 17.75
CA PRO A 151 -16.48 -3.20 18.80
C PRO A 151 -17.57 -4.20 18.36
N THR A 152 -17.43 -5.46 18.75
CA THR A 152 -18.41 -6.53 18.48
C THR A 152 -19.21 -6.95 19.72
N ASP A 153 -18.92 -6.36 20.89
CA ASP A 153 -19.68 -6.56 22.14
C ASP A 153 -21.08 -5.91 22.12
N SER A 154 -21.32 -4.97 21.22
CA SER A 154 -22.62 -4.36 20.96
C SER A 154 -23.15 -4.74 19.59
N VAL A 155 -24.13 -5.65 19.56
CA VAL A 155 -24.82 -6.08 18.32
C VAL A 155 -25.32 -4.88 17.53
N LYS A 156 -25.90 -3.89 18.22
CA LYS A 156 -26.40 -2.66 17.57
C LYS A 156 -25.29 -1.89 16.86
N VAL A 157 -24.14 -1.72 17.50
CA VAL A 157 -23.01 -0.99 16.90
C VAL A 157 -22.42 -1.77 15.73
N PHE A 158 -22.21 -3.07 15.92
CA PHE A 158 -21.65 -3.95 14.91
C PHE A 158 -22.52 -4.01 13.65
N GLU A 159 -23.83 -4.25 13.79
CA GLU A 159 -24.76 -4.28 12.65
C GLU A 159 -24.87 -2.92 11.96
N LYS A 160 -24.80 -1.82 12.72
CA LYS A 160 -24.79 -0.46 12.16
C LYS A 160 -23.55 -0.19 11.32
N GLY A 161 -22.44 -0.89 11.57
CA GLY A 161 -21.25 -0.86 10.73
C GLY A 161 -21.53 -1.24 9.28
N PHE A 162 -22.38 -2.23 9.04
CA PHE A 162 -22.76 -2.65 7.69
C PHE A 162 -23.69 -1.64 7.00
N ASP A 163 -24.50 -0.88 7.76
CA ASP A 163 -25.23 0.26 7.19
C ASP A 163 -24.24 1.32 6.69
N ILE A 164 -23.20 1.62 7.47
CA ILE A 164 -22.17 2.61 7.13
C ILE A 164 -21.44 2.20 5.85
N LEU A 165 -20.93 0.97 5.77
CA LEU A 165 -20.25 0.49 4.55
C LEU A 165 -21.19 0.51 3.34
N ALA A 166 -22.46 0.11 3.48
CA ALA A 166 -23.42 0.16 2.38
C ALA A 166 -23.70 1.60 1.93
N ASN A 167 -23.69 2.56 2.85
CA ASN A 167 -23.83 3.98 2.55
C ASN A 167 -22.64 4.53 1.76
N TRP A 168 -21.41 4.19 2.14
CA TRP A 168 -20.22 4.52 1.34
C TRP A 168 -20.26 3.87 -0.05
N ALA A 169 -20.72 2.61 -0.12
CA ALA A 169 -20.74 1.82 -1.34
C ALA A 169 -21.66 2.36 -2.44
N GLY A 170 -22.81 2.97 -2.09
CA GLY A 170 -23.74 3.45 -3.12
C GLY A 170 -24.71 4.57 -2.73
N TYR A 171 -24.57 5.19 -1.55
CA TYR A 171 -25.52 6.20 -1.06
C TYR A 171 -24.86 7.49 -0.53
N VAL A 172 -23.69 7.87 -1.04
CA VAL A 172 -23.08 9.19 -0.76
C VAL A 172 -23.95 10.29 -1.38
N SER A 173 -24.28 11.31 -0.59
CA SER A 173 -25.33 12.28 -0.94
C SER A 173 -24.85 13.46 -1.81
N PHE A 174 -23.57 13.84 -1.66
CA PHE A 174 -22.98 15.04 -2.26
C PHE A 174 -23.87 16.28 -2.07
N ASP A 175 -24.12 16.66 -0.82
CA ASP A 175 -24.73 17.94 -0.49
C ASP A 175 -23.81 19.10 -0.90
N GLN A 176 -24.38 20.13 -1.54
CA GLN A 176 -23.59 21.25 -2.07
C GLN A 176 -22.88 22.04 -0.95
N ALA A 177 -23.54 22.27 0.18
CA ALA A 177 -22.95 23.05 1.26
C ALA A 177 -21.82 22.30 1.96
N GLU A 178 -21.93 20.97 2.08
CA GLU A 178 -20.83 20.14 2.60
C GLU A 178 -19.67 20.03 1.59
N LEU A 179 -19.96 19.96 0.28
CA LEU A 179 -18.95 20.00 -0.77
C LEU A 179 -18.14 21.30 -0.75
N ASP A 180 -18.81 22.45 -0.60
CA ASP A 180 -18.17 23.76 -0.55
C ASP A 180 -17.26 23.91 0.68
N LYS A 181 -17.64 23.34 1.83
CA LYS A 181 -16.79 23.27 3.02
C LYS A 181 -15.57 22.38 2.78
N GLU A 182 -15.81 21.19 2.23
CA GLU A 182 -14.76 20.18 2.04
C GLU A 182 -13.71 20.62 1.02
N ARG A 183 -14.10 21.48 0.07
CA ARG A 183 -13.17 22.15 -0.84
C ARG A 183 -12.07 22.90 -0.07
N GLY A 184 -12.43 23.62 1.00
CA GLY A 184 -11.46 24.32 1.85
C GLY A 184 -10.50 23.36 2.58
N VAL A 185 -11.03 22.24 3.09
CA VAL A 185 -10.25 21.22 3.80
C VAL A 185 -9.21 20.58 2.88
N ILE A 186 -9.61 20.13 1.70
CA ILE A 186 -8.72 19.47 0.74
C ILE A 186 -7.68 20.46 0.18
N LEU A 187 -8.05 21.72 -0.05
CA LEU A 187 -7.09 22.74 -0.47
C LEU A 187 -6.05 23.03 0.62
N GLU A 188 -6.43 22.99 1.89
CA GLU A 188 -5.50 23.15 3.00
C GLU A 188 -4.59 21.92 3.16
N GLU A 189 -5.10 20.71 2.98
CA GLU A 189 -4.29 19.49 2.91
C GLU A 189 -3.26 19.56 1.78
N LEU A 190 -3.70 19.97 0.59
CA LEU A 190 -2.82 20.23 -0.55
C LEU A 190 -1.77 21.28 -0.24
N ARG A 191 -2.11 22.34 0.49
CA ARG A 191 -1.15 23.38 0.88
C ARG A 191 -0.11 22.85 1.87
N LEU A 192 -0.55 22.09 2.88
CA LEU A 192 0.31 21.53 3.93
C LEU A 192 1.26 20.45 3.39
N ARG A 193 0.76 19.59 2.50
CA ARG A 193 1.57 18.53 1.86
C ARG A 193 2.35 19.02 0.65
N GLY A 194 1.82 20.01 -0.06
CA GLY A 194 2.26 20.49 -1.38
C GLY A 194 3.48 21.40 -1.40
N LYS A 195 3.85 21.99 -0.26
CA LYS A 195 4.81 23.10 -0.21
C LYS A 195 6.16 22.77 0.42
N ASN A 196 6.40 21.54 0.87
CA ASN A 196 7.71 21.15 1.40
C ASN A 196 8.70 20.81 0.27
N ALA A 197 10.00 20.87 0.57
CA ALA A 197 11.08 20.60 -0.38
C ALA A 197 10.98 19.22 -1.04
N GLN A 198 10.61 18.20 -0.26
CA GLN A 198 10.46 16.83 -0.75
C GLN A 198 9.41 16.74 -1.85
N GLU A 199 8.26 17.36 -1.66
CA GLU A 199 7.17 17.37 -2.63
C GLU A 199 7.55 18.12 -3.91
N ARG A 200 8.25 19.25 -3.80
CA ARG A 200 8.76 20.00 -4.96
C ARG A 200 9.79 19.20 -5.75
N ILE A 201 10.65 18.43 -5.07
CA ILE A 201 11.53 17.45 -5.72
C ILE A 201 10.73 16.34 -6.40
N GLN A 202 9.73 15.76 -5.71
CA GLN A 202 8.89 14.70 -6.27
C GLN A 202 8.18 15.14 -7.56
N GLN A 203 7.64 16.36 -7.59
CA GLN A 203 7.00 16.92 -8.78
C GLN A 203 7.95 17.06 -9.97
N GLN A 204 9.25 17.29 -9.71
CA GLN A 204 10.26 17.34 -10.77
C GLN A 204 10.61 15.95 -11.31
N ILE A 205 10.63 14.91 -10.47
CA ILE A 205 11.11 13.57 -10.85
C ILE A 205 10.00 12.62 -11.33
N LEU A 206 8.79 12.73 -10.77
CA LEU A 206 7.70 11.78 -11.02
C LEU A 206 7.35 11.62 -12.50
N PRO A 207 7.28 12.68 -13.34
CA PRO A 207 7.03 12.51 -14.77
C PRO A 207 8.05 11.60 -15.46
N ALA A 208 9.34 11.73 -15.10
CA ALA A 208 10.40 10.86 -15.63
C ALA A 208 10.28 9.42 -15.09
N VAL A 209 10.04 9.26 -13.78
CA VAL A 209 9.84 7.95 -13.15
C VAL A 209 8.62 7.23 -13.72
N LEU A 210 7.58 7.96 -14.11
CA LEU A 210 6.33 7.40 -14.63
C LEU A 210 6.25 7.41 -16.17
N SER A 211 7.36 7.69 -16.85
CA SER A 211 7.46 7.72 -18.32
C SER A 211 6.40 8.63 -18.98
N ASN A 212 6.00 9.73 -18.35
CA ASN A 212 4.87 10.59 -18.76
C ASN A 212 3.58 9.80 -19.06
N SER A 213 3.39 8.65 -18.39
CA SER A 213 2.16 7.87 -18.50
C SER A 213 1.01 8.57 -17.80
N ARG A 214 -0.20 8.02 -17.95
CA ARG A 214 -1.38 8.50 -17.24
C ARG A 214 -1.20 8.62 -15.71
N TYR A 215 -0.34 7.79 -15.11
CA TYR A 215 -0.03 7.88 -13.68
C TYR A 215 0.63 9.23 -13.32
N ALA A 216 1.40 9.85 -14.23
CA ALA A 216 1.99 11.16 -14.02
C ALA A 216 0.94 12.28 -13.94
N ASP A 217 -0.16 12.13 -14.69
CA ASP A 217 -1.25 13.11 -14.78
C ASP A 217 -2.44 12.80 -13.86
N ARG A 218 -2.37 11.73 -13.07
CA ARG A 218 -3.46 11.24 -12.21
C ARG A 218 -3.01 11.00 -10.78
N LEU A 219 -2.16 11.88 -10.27
CA LEU A 219 -1.80 11.86 -8.86
C LEU A 219 -3.09 11.96 -8.01
N PRO A 220 -3.30 11.10 -6.99
CA PRO A 220 -4.53 11.08 -6.20
C PRO A 220 -4.94 12.43 -5.60
N LYS A 221 -3.95 13.25 -5.26
CA LYS A 221 -4.13 14.62 -4.75
C LYS A 221 -4.82 15.57 -5.75
N GLY A 222 -4.85 15.22 -7.03
CA GLY A 222 -5.50 15.99 -8.08
C GLY A 222 -4.81 17.30 -8.47
N LYS A 223 -5.58 18.16 -9.14
CA LYS A 223 -5.17 19.52 -9.53
C LYS A 223 -5.94 20.55 -8.72
N GLU A 224 -5.22 21.53 -8.18
CA GLU A 224 -5.79 22.60 -7.37
C GLU A 224 -6.90 23.36 -8.11
N ASP A 225 -6.70 23.64 -9.40
CA ASP A 225 -7.71 24.31 -10.24
C ASP A 225 -8.99 23.49 -10.40
N VAL A 226 -8.87 22.18 -10.62
CA VAL A 226 -10.04 21.29 -10.71
C VAL A 226 -10.78 21.28 -9.37
N ILE A 227 -10.07 21.08 -8.25
CA ILE A 227 -10.66 21.04 -6.91
C ILE A 227 -11.36 22.36 -6.57
N LYS A 228 -10.81 23.50 -7.01
CA LYS A 228 -11.40 24.83 -6.80
C LYS A 228 -12.66 25.08 -7.60
N ASN A 229 -12.88 24.39 -8.72
CA ASN A 229 -13.84 24.83 -9.74
C ASN A 229 -14.81 23.75 -10.24
N PHE A 230 -14.60 22.46 -9.93
CA PHE A 230 -15.50 21.41 -10.39
C PHE A 230 -16.94 21.63 -9.90
N ASP A 231 -17.92 21.20 -10.70
CA ASP A 231 -19.34 21.28 -10.37
C ASP A 231 -19.86 19.98 -9.71
N LEU A 232 -21.06 20.07 -9.14
CA LEU A 232 -21.68 18.92 -8.47
C LEU A 232 -21.93 17.73 -9.39
N ALA A 233 -22.21 17.99 -10.68
CA ALA A 233 -22.43 16.92 -11.66
C ALA A 233 -21.14 16.13 -11.94
N THR A 234 -19.99 16.80 -11.93
CA THR A 234 -18.69 16.21 -12.24
C THR A 234 -18.28 15.19 -11.18
N ILE A 235 -18.44 15.50 -9.89
CA ILE A 235 -18.15 14.52 -8.82
C ILE A 235 -19.18 13.39 -8.75
N LYS A 236 -20.47 13.71 -8.95
CA LYS A 236 -21.53 12.68 -8.99
C LYS A 236 -21.32 11.70 -10.15
N SER A 237 -20.87 12.17 -11.30
CA SER A 237 -20.56 11.29 -12.43
C SER A 237 -19.38 10.37 -12.14
N TYR A 238 -18.34 10.84 -11.45
CA TYR A 238 -17.26 9.97 -10.98
C TYR A 238 -17.79 8.87 -10.05
N TYR A 239 -18.62 9.24 -9.06
CA TYR A 239 -19.23 8.28 -8.14
C TYR A 239 -20.10 7.25 -8.89
N GLN A 240 -20.97 7.68 -9.79
CA GLN A 240 -21.87 6.80 -10.55
C GLN A 240 -21.12 5.86 -11.50
N ASP A 241 -20.05 6.32 -12.13
CA ASP A 241 -19.23 5.51 -13.05
C ASP A 241 -18.54 4.36 -12.31
N TRP A 242 -18.05 4.63 -11.10
CA TRP A 242 -17.02 3.81 -10.45
C TRP A 242 -17.42 3.17 -9.12
N TYR A 243 -18.34 3.76 -8.34
CA TYR A 243 -18.89 3.16 -7.11
C TYR A 243 -20.06 2.25 -7.44
N ARG A 244 -19.74 1.10 -8.01
CA ARG A 244 -20.73 0.10 -8.42
C ARG A 244 -20.36 -1.28 -7.89
N PRO A 245 -21.35 -2.13 -7.54
CA PRO A 245 -21.13 -3.41 -6.87
C PRO A 245 -20.07 -4.30 -7.52
N ASN A 246 -20.04 -4.41 -8.85
CA ASN A 246 -19.08 -5.29 -9.55
C ASN A 246 -17.62 -4.82 -9.49
N LEU A 247 -17.35 -3.64 -8.94
CA LEU A 247 -16.01 -3.11 -8.66
C LEU A 247 -15.71 -3.05 -7.16
N GLN A 248 -16.60 -3.54 -6.31
CA GLN A 248 -16.50 -3.42 -4.86
C GLN A 248 -16.31 -4.77 -4.18
N ALA A 249 -15.58 -4.75 -3.07
CA ALA A 249 -15.47 -5.86 -2.14
C ALA A 249 -15.74 -5.40 -0.71
N VAL A 250 -16.43 -6.24 0.07
CA VAL A 250 -16.50 -6.10 1.53
C VAL A 250 -15.57 -7.12 2.18
N ILE A 251 -14.66 -6.65 3.03
CA ILE A 251 -13.79 -7.54 3.83
C ILE A 251 -14.19 -7.39 5.29
N ALA A 252 -14.43 -8.49 5.99
CA ALA A 252 -14.74 -8.50 7.41
C ALA A 252 -13.80 -9.47 8.13
N VAL A 253 -13.03 -8.96 9.09
CA VAL A 253 -12.13 -9.76 9.92
C VAL A 253 -12.36 -9.44 11.38
N GLY A 254 -12.57 -10.43 12.25
CA GLY A 254 -12.75 -10.17 13.68
C GLY A 254 -13.55 -11.20 14.46
N ASP A 255 -13.83 -10.84 15.71
CA ASP A 255 -14.46 -11.71 16.70
C ASP A 255 -15.99 -11.64 16.58
N PHE A 256 -16.53 -12.44 15.65
CA PHE A 256 -17.94 -12.53 15.32
C PHE A 256 -18.31 -13.91 14.75
N ASP A 257 -19.61 -14.19 14.63
CA ASP A 257 -20.11 -15.33 13.84
C ASP A 257 -20.06 -15.01 12.33
N PRO A 258 -19.26 -15.75 11.52
CA PRO A 258 -19.16 -15.53 10.08
C PRO A 258 -20.50 -15.66 9.34
N LYS A 259 -21.41 -16.53 9.78
CA LYS A 259 -22.72 -16.70 9.15
C LYS A 259 -23.55 -15.44 9.29
N ARG A 260 -23.58 -14.86 10.49
CA ARG A 260 -24.28 -13.59 10.74
C ARG A 260 -23.73 -12.45 9.90
N VAL A 261 -22.40 -12.37 9.75
CA VAL A 261 -21.77 -11.38 8.88
C VAL A 261 -22.16 -11.58 7.42
N GLU A 262 -22.17 -12.81 6.93
CA GLU A 262 -22.59 -13.10 5.56
C GLU A 262 -24.05 -12.69 5.30
N GLU A 263 -24.95 -12.93 6.25
CA GLU A 263 -26.34 -12.48 6.20
C GLU A 263 -26.45 -10.96 6.15
N LEU A 264 -25.69 -10.24 6.98
CA LEU A 264 -25.67 -8.77 6.99
C LEU A 264 -25.17 -8.22 5.66
N ILE A 265 -24.12 -8.80 5.08
CA ILE A 265 -23.62 -8.40 3.76
C ILE A 265 -24.70 -8.64 2.70
N LYS A 266 -25.33 -9.81 2.67
CA LYS A 266 -26.44 -10.09 1.73
C LYS A 266 -27.58 -9.09 1.92
N LEU A 267 -27.98 -8.79 3.15
CA LEU A 267 -29.08 -7.89 3.46
C LEU A 267 -28.80 -6.45 3.03
N LYS A 268 -27.61 -5.92 3.33
CA LYS A 268 -27.30 -4.50 3.15
C LYS A 268 -26.83 -4.15 1.74
N PHE A 269 -26.20 -5.08 1.03
CA PHE A 269 -25.54 -4.80 -0.25
C PHE A 269 -26.27 -5.34 -1.47
N SER A 270 -27.19 -6.32 -1.34
CA SER A 270 -27.86 -6.91 -2.50
C SER A 270 -28.75 -5.93 -3.28
N GLN A 271 -29.21 -4.85 -2.65
CA GLN A 271 -30.04 -3.82 -3.29
C GLN A 271 -29.24 -2.80 -4.10
N LEU A 272 -27.91 -2.78 -3.95
CA LEU A 272 -27.06 -1.92 -4.77
C LEU A 272 -27.11 -2.37 -6.23
N LYS A 273 -27.14 -1.41 -7.15
CA LYS A 273 -27.29 -1.66 -8.58
C LYS A 273 -26.05 -1.17 -9.33
N ASN A 274 -25.64 -1.95 -10.33
CA ASN A 274 -24.74 -1.43 -11.35
C ASN A 274 -25.55 -0.54 -12.33
N PRO A 275 -24.91 0.46 -12.95
CA PRO A 275 -25.51 1.19 -14.07
C PRO A 275 -25.90 0.23 -15.21
N VAL A 276 -26.96 0.56 -15.95
CA VAL A 276 -27.46 -0.27 -17.09
C VAL A 276 -26.37 -0.45 -18.15
N ALA A 277 -25.63 0.62 -18.46
CA ALA A 277 -24.50 0.62 -19.37
C ALA A 277 -23.23 1.06 -18.61
N PRO A 278 -22.57 0.15 -17.87
CA PRO A 278 -21.44 0.51 -17.03
C PRO A 278 -20.24 0.90 -17.90
N LYS A 279 -19.61 2.04 -17.57
CA LYS A 279 -18.37 2.47 -18.22
C LYS A 279 -17.28 1.39 -18.11
N PRO A 280 -16.55 1.07 -19.19
CA PRO A 280 -15.45 0.12 -19.11
C PRO A 280 -14.38 0.59 -18.13
N ARG A 281 -13.94 -0.31 -17.25
CA ARG A 281 -12.83 -0.04 -16.33
C ARG A 281 -11.51 -0.35 -17.04
N THR A 282 -10.97 0.64 -17.75
CA THR A 282 -9.68 0.52 -18.44
C THR A 282 -8.56 0.22 -17.47
N GLU A 283 -7.69 -0.73 -17.82
CA GLU A 283 -6.47 -1.01 -17.08
C GLU A 283 -5.31 -0.21 -17.69
N TYR A 284 -4.66 0.63 -16.88
CA TYR A 284 -3.50 1.41 -17.31
C TYR A 284 -2.21 0.81 -16.74
N THR A 285 -1.12 0.97 -17.49
CA THR A 285 0.25 0.61 -17.07
C THR A 285 1.19 1.77 -17.35
N VAL A 286 2.39 1.72 -16.78
CA VAL A 286 3.48 2.65 -17.10
C VAL A 286 4.25 2.08 -18.28
N THR A 287 4.33 2.80 -19.39
CA THR A 287 5.11 2.34 -20.54
C THR A 287 6.59 2.29 -20.20
N THR A 288 7.28 1.20 -20.56
CA THR A 288 8.74 1.14 -20.48
C THR A 288 9.35 1.88 -21.65
N THR A 289 10.24 2.84 -21.37
CA THR A 289 11.00 3.54 -22.40
C THR A 289 12.37 2.87 -22.52
N PRO A 290 12.81 2.45 -23.72
CA PRO A 290 14.15 1.90 -23.90
C PRO A 290 15.23 2.92 -23.50
N GLY A 291 16.36 2.41 -22.98
CA GLY A 291 17.51 3.24 -22.57
C GLY A 291 17.45 3.69 -21.12
N THR A 292 18.36 4.59 -20.75
CA THR A 292 18.47 5.15 -19.40
C THR A 292 18.00 6.60 -19.42
N THR A 293 16.99 6.93 -18.61
CA THR A 293 16.57 8.30 -18.38
C THR A 293 17.24 8.82 -17.12
N VAL A 294 17.90 9.98 -17.21
CA VAL A 294 18.53 10.65 -16.07
C VAL A 294 17.79 11.95 -15.80
N LYS A 295 17.35 12.14 -14.55
CA LYS A 295 16.67 13.36 -14.13
C LYS A 295 17.36 13.91 -12.88
N PHE A 296 17.80 15.16 -12.99
CA PHE A 296 18.27 15.94 -11.85
C PHE A 296 17.10 16.78 -11.32
N ALA A 297 16.98 16.83 -10.00
CA ALA A 297 16.07 17.71 -9.29
C ALA A 297 16.82 18.33 -8.12
N THR A 298 16.63 19.62 -7.92
CA THR A 298 17.29 20.38 -6.86
C THR A 298 16.27 21.25 -6.17
N ASP A 299 16.46 21.44 -4.87
CA ASP A 299 15.66 22.31 -4.05
C ASP A 299 16.54 22.84 -2.90
N PRO A 300 16.62 24.16 -2.69
CA PRO A 300 17.50 24.74 -1.67
C PRO A 300 17.14 24.34 -0.24
N GLU A 301 15.90 23.90 0.01
CA GLU A 301 15.43 23.43 1.31
C GLU A 301 15.61 21.91 1.49
N PHE A 302 16.07 21.18 0.47
CA PHE A 302 16.26 19.73 0.57
C PHE A 302 17.65 19.40 1.12
N PRO A 303 17.76 18.77 2.31
CA PRO A 303 19.02 18.70 3.06
C PRO A 303 19.96 17.57 2.63
N TYR A 304 19.57 16.77 1.64
CA TYR A 304 20.28 15.55 1.25
C TYR A 304 20.67 15.55 -0.21
N THR A 305 21.87 15.04 -0.50
CA THR A 305 22.26 14.64 -1.86
C THR A 305 22.04 13.14 -1.98
N LEU A 306 21.16 12.71 -2.88
CA LEU A 306 20.85 11.31 -3.07
C LEU A 306 20.70 10.95 -4.55
N VAL A 307 20.88 9.66 -4.86
CA VAL A 307 20.61 9.07 -6.17
C VAL A 307 19.68 7.89 -5.98
N GLU A 308 18.63 7.84 -6.81
CA GLU A 308 17.75 6.69 -6.94
C GLU A 308 17.90 6.11 -8.36
N MET A 309 18.05 4.79 -8.45
CA MET A 309 18.12 4.04 -9.70
C MET A 309 17.00 3.01 -9.73
N ILE A 310 16.18 3.05 -10.79
CA ILE A 310 15.00 2.20 -10.93
C ILE A 310 15.09 1.43 -12.25
N VAL A 311 15.11 0.10 -12.16
CA VAL A 311 15.02 -0.81 -13.30
C VAL A 311 13.65 -1.47 -13.28
N LYS A 312 12.76 -1.02 -14.17
CA LYS A 312 11.38 -1.49 -14.28
C LYS A 312 11.32 -2.85 -14.98
N HIS A 313 10.47 -3.73 -14.47
CA HIS A 313 10.15 -5.03 -15.02
C HIS A 313 8.63 -5.19 -15.16
N PRO A 314 8.15 -6.08 -16.04
CA PRO A 314 6.74 -6.49 -16.02
C PRO A 314 6.35 -7.00 -14.63
N GLY A 315 5.20 -6.55 -14.11
CA GLY A 315 4.74 -6.98 -12.79
C GLY A 315 4.36 -8.45 -12.77
N THR A 316 4.66 -9.12 -11.66
CA THR A 316 4.32 -10.53 -11.47
C THR A 316 3.09 -10.69 -10.58
N LYS A 317 2.27 -11.72 -10.84
CA LYS A 317 1.14 -12.09 -10.00
C LYS A 317 1.44 -13.41 -9.32
N VAL A 318 1.19 -13.48 -8.02
CA VAL A 318 1.38 -14.69 -7.24
C VAL A 318 0.12 -15.55 -7.34
N LYS A 319 0.18 -16.65 -8.08
CA LYS A 319 -0.95 -17.58 -8.24
C LYS A 319 -0.59 -19.02 -7.93
N THR A 320 0.67 -19.37 -8.11
CA THR A 320 1.17 -20.74 -7.97
C THR A 320 2.24 -20.84 -6.88
N THR A 321 2.51 -22.07 -6.44
CA THR A 321 3.64 -22.37 -5.55
C THR A 321 4.99 -21.94 -6.13
N ALA A 322 5.15 -21.99 -7.47
CA ALA A 322 6.33 -21.49 -8.16
C ALA A 322 6.45 -19.96 -8.06
N ASP A 323 5.34 -19.23 -8.23
CA ASP A 323 5.33 -17.77 -8.07
C ASP A 323 5.65 -17.39 -6.61
N TYR A 324 5.05 -18.09 -5.64
CA TYR A 324 5.32 -17.86 -4.23
C TYR A 324 6.79 -18.13 -3.88
N LEU A 325 7.37 -19.21 -4.39
CA LEU A 325 8.80 -19.49 -4.26
C LEU A 325 9.66 -18.38 -4.85
N GLN A 326 9.25 -17.80 -5.99
CA GLN A 326 9.94 -16.65 -6.56
C GLN A 326 9.87 -15.42 -5.65
N THR A 327 8.73 -15.14 -5.01
CA THR A 327 8.65 -14.05 -4.02
C THR A 327 9.56 -14.28 -2.81
N MET A 328 9.65 -15.51 -2.32
CA MET A 328 10.59 -15.86 -1.24
C MET A 328 12.06 -15.67 -1.68
N ARG A 329 12.40 -16.05 -2.91
CA ARG A 329 13.74 -15.82 -3.47
C ARG A 329 14.07 -14.32 -3.55
N SER A 330 13.15 -13.51 -4.04
CA SER A 330 13.33 -12.05 -4.08
C SER A 330 13.46 -11.46 -2.68
N GLY A 331 12.69 -11.95 -1.70
CA GLY A 331 12.81 -11.53 -0.29
C GLY A 331 14.17 -11.85 0.31
N LEU A 332 14.69 -13.06 0.10
CA LEU A 332 16.02 -13.46 0.55
C LEU A 332 17.12 -12.66 -0.16
N PHE A 333 17.00 -12.43 -1.46
CA PHE A 333 17.89 -11.57 -2.24
C PHE A 333 17.95 -10.15 -1.65
N ASN A 334 16.79 -9.53 -1.42
CA ASN A 334 16.69 -8.20 -0.81
C ASN A 334 17.34 -8.19 0.58
N GLN A 335 17.07 -9.18 1.41
CA GLN A 335 17.63 -9.26 2.76
C GLN A 335 19.16 -9.35 2.74
N MET A 336 19.73 -10.23 1.91
CA MET A 336 21.18 -10.42 1.83
C MET A 336 21.88 -9.18 1.24
N LEU A 337 21.33 -8.59 0.17
CA LEU A 337 21.90 -7.38 -0.43
C LEU A 337 21.91 -6.21 0.56
N ASN A 338 20.81 -5.99 1.28
CA ASN A 338 20.75 -4.93 2.29
C ASN A 338 21.59 -5.24 3.54
N ALA A 339 21.85 -6.50 3.86
CA ALA A 339 22.82 -6.85 4.90
C ALA A 339 24.24 -6.37 4.50
N ARG A 340 24.67 -6.58 3.24
CA ARG A 340 25.95 -6.07 2.75
C ARG A 340 26.02 -4.54 2.77
N LEU A 341 24.97 -3.86 2.29
CA LEU A 341 24.90 -2.39 2.34
C LEU A 341 24.95 -1.86 3.79
N SER A 342 24.29 -2.55 4.72
CA SER A 342 24.33 -2.22 6.15
C SER A 342 25.73 -2.41 6.74
N GLU A 343 26.45 -3.48 6.37
CA GLU A 343 27.84 -3.70 6.78
C GLU A 343 28.77 -2.62 6.22
N LEU A 344 28.57 -2.19 4.97
CA LEU A 344 29.29 -1.06 4.37
C LEU A 344 29.04 0.25 5.13
N MET A 345 27.81 0.49 5.57
CA MET A 345 27.42 1.67 6.36
C MET A 345 28.08 1.70 7.76
N GLN A 346 28.48 0.54 8.30
CA GLN A 346 29.13 0.43 9.62
C GLN A 346 30.65 0.63 9.57
N LYS A 347 31.25 0.81 8.38
CA LYS A 347 32.68 1.10 8.25
C LYS A 347 33.03 2.46 8.90
N PRO A 348 34.30 2.69 9.30
CA PRO A 348 34.70 3.95 9.95
C PRO A 348 34.40 5.22 9.14
N ALA A 349 34.51 5.14 7.82
CA ALA A 349 34.23 6.24 6.90
C ALA A 349 33.37 5.73 5.73
N PRO A 350 32.06 5.52 5.93
CA PRO A 350 31.19 5.06 4.86
C PRO A 350 30.86 6.26 3.96
N PRO A 351 30.88 6.11 2.62
CA PRO A 351 30.66 7.23 1.70
C PRO A 351 29.20 7.71 1.66
N PHE A 352 28.28 6.98 2.29
CA PHE A 352 26.86 7.31 2.38
C PHE A 352 26.33 7.28 3.82
N LEU A 353 25.27 8.03 4.05
CA LEU A 353 24.49 8.06 5.29
C LEU A 353 23.45 6.95 5.35
N TYR A 354 22.96 6.54 4.17
CA TYR A 354 21.94 5.51 4.02
C TYR A 354 22.04 4.89 2.62
N SER A 355 21.78 3.60 2.52
CA SER A 355 21.68 2.91 1.24
C SER A 355 20.74 1.71 1.35
N ASN A 356 19.93 1.48 0.33
CA ASN A 356 19.02 0.35 0.25
C ASN A 356 18.85 -0.07 -1.21
N ALA A 357 18.68 -1.37 -1.46
CA ALA A 357 18.36 -1.92 -2.77
C ALA A 357 17.38 -3.08 -2.65
N SER A 358 16.34 -3.10 -3.49
CA SER A 358 15.31 -4.13 -3.42
C SER A 358 14.61 -4.36 -4.76
N TYR A 359 14.24 -5.61 -5.01
CA TYR A 359 13.27 -5.99 -6.04
C TYR A 359 11.88 -6.17 -5.41
N GLY A 360 10.83 -5.63 -6.02
CA GLY A 360 9.45 -5.84 -5.59
C GLY A 360 8.43 -5.25 -6.55
N ALA A 361 7.16 -5.23 -6.11
CA ALA A 361 6.09 -4.53 -6.83
C ALA A 361 6.49 -3.08 -7.11
N PHE A 362 5.90 -2.46 -8.13
CA PHE A 362 6.06 -1.07 -8.52
C PHE A 362 4.74 -0.54 -9.12
N ILE A 363 4.64 0.77 -9.27
CA ILE A 363 3.42 1.42 -9.78
C ILE A 363 3.09 0.96 -11.21
N GLY A 364 1.80 0.95 -11.55
CA GLY A 364 1.36 0.63 -12.92
C GLY A 364 1.44 -0.86 -13.28
N LYS A 365 1.29 -1.75 -12.30
CA LYS A 365 1.42 -3.22 -12.46
C LYS A 365 2.79 -3.62 -13.00
N GLN A 366 3.80 -2.91 -12.54
CA GLN A 366 5.19 -3.24 -12.79
C GLN A 366 5.78 -3.86 -11.54
N ASP A 367 6.91 -4.53 -11.69
CA ASP A 367 7.86 -4.73 -10.62
C ASP A 367 9.06 -3.82 -10.91
N ALA A 368 9.90 -3.55 -9.91
CA ALA A 368 11.14 -2.84 -10.14
C ALA A 368 12.24 -3.36 -9.23
N PHE A 369 13.47 -3.36 -9.75
CA PHE A 369 14.65 -3.30 -8.91
C PHE A 369 14.98 -1.82 -8.67
N SER A 370 14.77 -1.36 -7.46
CA SER A 370 15.05 0.02 -7.03
C SER A 370 16.22 0.03 -6.07
N SER A 371 17.08 1.02 -6.20
CA SER A 371 18.17 1.27 -5.26
C SER A 371 18.32 2.76 -5.00
N ILE A 372 18.63 3.11 -3.76
CA ILE A 372 18.78 4.49 -3.30
C ILE A 372 20.05 4.60 -2.47
N VAL A 373 20.77 5.70 -2.64
CA VAL A 373 21.90 6.07 -1.78
C VAL A 373 21.80 7.52 -1.38
N VAL A 374 21.91 7.82 -0.08
CA VAL A 374 22.02 9.17 0.46
C VAL A 374 23.48 9.43 0.77
N ALA A 375 24.13 10.26 -0.03
CA ALA A 375 25.57 10.52 0.08
C ALA A 375 25.91 11.40 1.29
N ARG A 376 27.13 11.27 1.79
CA ARG A 376 27.72 12.32 2.65
C ARG A 376 28.03 13.57 1.81
N PRO A 377 28.13 14.76 2.43
CA PRO A 377 28.55 15.97 1.73
C PRO A 377 29.85 15.76 0.95
N GLY A 378 29.84 16.07 -0.35
CA GLY A 378 31.00 15.90 -1.24
C GLY A 378 31.31 14.47 -1.71
N ALA A 379 30.58 13.45 -1.25
CA ALA A 379 30.90 12.03 -1.50
C ALA A 379 29.94 11.35 -2.48
N LEU A 380 29.22 12.10 -3.33
CA LEU A 380 28.17 11.53 -4.19
C LEU A 380 28.69 10.45 -5.14
N GLU A 381 29.79 10.73 -5.84
CA GLU A 381 30.38 9.80 -6.79
C GLU A 381 30.84 8.51 -6.10
N GLU A 382 31.51 8.64 -4.95
CA GLU A 382 31.97 7.49 -4.16
C GLU A 382 30.78 6.67 -3.61
N ALA A 383 29.73 7.35 -3.14
CA ALA A 383 28.51 6.73 -2.63
C ALA A 383 27.79 5.91 -3.71
N VAL A 384 27.59 6.49 -4.89
CA VAL A 384 26.99 5.81 -6.05
C VAL A 384 27.87 4.66 -6.51
N THR A 385 29.18 4.88 -6.65
CA THR A 385 30.13 3.83 -7.04
C THR A 385 30.10 2.67 -6.07
N THR A 386 30.04 2.94 -4.76
CA THR A 386 29.97 1.89 -3.73
C THR A 386 28.68 1.09 -3.80
N LEU A 387 27.53 1.75 -3.97
CA LEU A 387 26.24 1.08 -4.15
C LEU A 387 26.24 0.20 -5.41
N VAL A 388 26.62 0.76 -6.56
CA VAL A 388 26.62 0.05 -7.84
C VAL A 388 27.63 -1.11 -7.82
N ALA A 389 28.80 -0.91 -7.24
CA ALA A 389 29.81 -1.96 -7.11
C ALA A 389 29.29 -3.14 -6.28
N GLU A 390 28.53 -2.90 -5.21
CA GLU A 390 27.95 -3.98 -4.40
C GLU A 390 26.82 -4.72 -5.13
N ILE A 391 25.97 -3.99 -5.86
CA ILE A 391 24.95 -4.60 -6.73
C ILE A 391 25.60 -5.48 -7.81
N GLU A 392 26.64 -4.98 -8.48
CA GLU A 392 27.36 -5.73 -9.52
C GLU A 392 28.15 -6.90 -8.93
N ARG A 393 28.70 -6.78 -7.71
CA ARG A 393 29.33 -7.88 -6.99
C ARG A 393 28.33 -9.00 -6.71
N ALA A 394 27.16 -8.67 -6.20
CA ALA A 394 26.08 -9.63 -5.97
C ALA A 394 25.61 -10.28 -7.28
N LYS A 395 25.52 -9.53 -8.38
CA LYS A 395 25.15 -10.05 -9.70
C LYS A 395 26.20 -11.01 -10.29
N LYS A 396 27.49 -10.70 -10.18
CA LYS A 396 28.59 -11.48 -10.77
C LYS A 396 28.97 -12.71 -9.95
N PHE A 397 28.98 -12.58 -8.63
CA PHE A 397 29.52 -13.60 -7.73
C PHE A 397 28.47 -14.22 -6.82
N GLY A 398 27.23 -13.71 -6.85
CA GLY A 398 26.16 -14.17 -5.98
C GLY A 398 26.40 -13.84 -4.51
N PHE A 399 25.82 -14.68 -3.65
CA PHE A 399 25.95 -14.63 -2.20
C PHE A 399 26.68 -15.87 -1.71
N THR A 400 27.46 -15.70 -0.65
CA THR A 400 28.10 -16.81 0.03
C THR A 400 27.05 -17.69 0.72
N LEU A 401 27.41 -18.95 0.97
CA LEU A 401 26.53 -19.88 1.69
C LEU A 401 26.17 -19.37 3.09
N THR A 402 27.10 -18.70 3.78
CA THR A 402 26.86 -18.16 5.13
C THR A 402 25.87 -17.00 5.14
N GLU A 403 25.89 -16.15 4.11
CA GLU A 403 24.86 -15.10 3.93
C GLU A 403 23.48 -15.71 3.71
N PHE A 404 23.40 -16.71 2.82
CA PHE A 404 22.15 -17.41 2.55
C PHE A 404 21.61 -18.12 3.79
N GLU A 405 22.45 -18.85 4.52
CA GLU A 405 22.03 -19.55 5.73
C GLU A 405 21.50 -18.58 6.80
N ARG A 406 22.16 -17.43 6.99
CA ARG A 406 21.67 -16.39 7.91
C ARG A 406 20.31 -15.86 7.47
N ALA A 407 20.14 -15.53 6.19
CA ALA A 407 18.88 -15.03 5.65
C ALA A 407 17.75 -16.08 5.74
N ARG A 408 18.05 -17.33 5.39
CA ARG A 408 17.12 -18.46 5.48
C ARG A 408 16.66 -18.69 6.92
N GLN A 409 17.57 -18.70 7.89
CA GLN A 409 17.21 -18.88 9.30
C GLN A 409 16.30 -17.75 9.79
N ASN A 410 16.62 -16.50 9.44
CA ASN A 410 15.77 -15.36 9.77
C ASN A 410 14.37 -15.48 9.15
N ALA A 411 14.28 -15.87 7.88
CA ALA A 411 13.00 -16.08 7.20
C ALA A 411 12.19 -17.22 7.84
N LEU A 412 12.82 -18.34 8.19
CA LEU A 412 12.16 -19.45 8.88
C LEU A 412 11.64 -19.04 10.27
N ILE A 413 12.39 -18.24 11.03
CA ILE A 413 11.94 -17.70 12.31
C ILE A 413 10.73 -16.79 12.11
N GLN A 414 10.78 -15.87 11.14
CA GLN A 414 9.66 -14.96 10.85
C GLN A 414 8.40 -15.72 10.42
N ILE A 415 8.53 -16.69 9.51
CA ILE A 415 7.41 -17.55 9.07
C ILE A 415 6.89 -18.38 10.23
N GLY A 416 7.78 -18.99 11.02
CA GLY A 416 7.42 -19.79 12.19
C GLY A 416 6.68 -18.98 13.25
N ASN A 417 7.11 -17.75 13.51
CA ASN A 417 6.44 -16.83 14.41
C ASN A 417 5.07 -16.41 13.85
N SER A 418 4.99 -16.04 12.57
CA SER A 418 3.73 -15.68 11.92
C SER A 418 2.73 -16.84 11.98
N TYR A 419 3.17 -18.08 11.77
CA TYR A 419 2.33 -19.26 11.88
C TYR A 419 1.85 -19.52 13.32
N LYS A 420 2.73 -19.34 14.32
CA LYS A 420 2.37 -19.50 15.74
C LYS A 420 1.38 -18.44 16.21
N GLU A 421 1.52 -17.22 15.69
CA GLU A 421 0.73 -16.05 16.07
C GLU A 421 -0.45 -15.77 15.12
N ARG A 422 -0.71 -16.65 14.14
CA ARG A 422 -1.73 -16.45 13.08
C ARG A 422 -3.16 -16.20 13.56
N ASP A 423 -3.46 -16.57 14.80
CA ASP A 423 -4.77 -16.40 15.44
C ASP A 423 -4.76 -15.24 16.46
N LYS A 424 -3.66 -14.46 16.53
CA LYS A 424 -3.45 -13.33 17.47
C LYS A 424 -3.29 -11.97 16.78
N THR A 425 -3.09 -11.96 15.47
CA THR A 425 -2.88 -10.78 14.61
C THR A 425 -3.76 -10.91 13.40
#